data_AF-A0A074RZU1-F1
#
_entry.id   AF-A0A074RZU1-F1
#
_cell.length_a   1.000
_cell.length_b   1.000
_cell.length_c   1.000
_cell.angle_alpha   90.00
_cell.angle_beta   90.00
_cell.angle_gamma   90.00
#
_symmetry.space_group_name_H-M   'P 1'
#
loop_
_entity.id
_entity.type
_entity.pdbx_description
1 polymer ?
#
loop_
_entity_poly.entity_id
_entity_poly.type
_entity_poly.pdbx_seq_one_letter_code
_entity_poly.pdbx_strand_id
1 'polypeptide(L)'
;MDTFNGINYRPYAGETDLPAIMALVQDGLSEPYVIYTYRYFLSSWSHLAFMAHDPESGEPIGAIVCKQDSHRGKAERGYIAMLVVGSAWRKRGIARHLVELSIDAMAANGADEVTLETEFDNTPALALYSALGFVREKRLFRFYMNGKDAFRLIKPLRQVKQPINNPLNNDKEPWDGEWRETGYVFAPLSPRPRPAPLGLLYA
;
A
#
# COMPACT_ATOMS: atom_id res chain seq x y z
N MET A 1 -9.63 -3.02 20.94
CA MET A 1 -10.61 -2.47 19.99
C MET A 1 -10.37 -0.99 19.95
N ASP A 2 -10.14 -0.45 18.76
CA ASP A 2 -9.93 0.98 18.57
C ASP A 2 -11.25 1.61 18.10
N THR A 3 -11.60 2.78 18.60
CA THR A 3 -12.85 3.46 18.27
C THR A 3 -12.53 4.84 17.74
N PHE A 4 -12.87 5.07 16.47
CA PHE A 4 -12.60 6.34 15.80
C PHE A 4 -13.82 6.78 14.99
N ASN A 5 -14.25 8.04 15.16
CA ASN A 5 -15.48 8.59 14.58
C ASN A 5 -16.74 7.74 14.83
N GLY A 6 -16.82 7.11 16.01
CA GLY A 6 -17.94 6.23 16.36
C GLY A 6 -17.97 4.92 15.56
N ILE A 7 -16.86 4.49 14.96
CA ILE A 7 -16.72 3.20 14.28
C ILE A 7 -15.76 2.33 15.08
N ASN A 8 -16.06 1.03 15.17
CA ASN A 8 -15.21 0.07 15.88
C ASN A 8 -14.23 -0.60 14.92
N TYR A 9 -12.94 -0.54 15.22
CA TYR A 9 -11.88 -1.15 14.45
C TYR A 9 -11.24 -2.28 15.25
N ARG A 10 -11.00 -3.39 14.59
CA ARG A 10 -10.27 -4.53 15.16
C ARG A 10 -9.39 -5.21 14.12
N PRO A 11 -8.31 -5.88 14.54
CA PRO A 11 -7.57 -6.79 13.67
C PRO A 11 -8.48 -7.90 13.12
N TYR A 12 -8.08 -8.45 11.98
CA TYR A 12 -8.63 -9.69 11.45
C TYR A 12 -8.48 -10.84 12.47
N ALA A 13 -9.57 -11.57 12.73
CA ALA A 13 -9.66 -12.57 13.78
C ALA A 13 -9.54 -14.02 13.26
N GLY A 14 -9.34 -14.22 11.95
CA GLY A 14 -9.22 -15.54 11.34
C GLY A 14 -10.37 -15.86 10.39
N GLU A 15 -10.46 -17.14 10.01
CA GLU A 15 -11.30 -17.60 8.89
C GLU A 15 -12.80 -17.24 9.03
N THR A 16 -13.29 -16.99 10.24
CA THR A 16 -14.67 -16.55 10.48
C THR A 16 -14.98 -15.17 9.87
N ASP A 17 -13.97 -14.33 9.69
CA ASP A 17 -14.09 -13.00 9.07
C ASP A 17 -14.02 -13.04 7.55
N LEU A 18 -13.50 -14.14 6.98
CA LEU A 18 -13.25 -14.24 5.55
C LEU A 18 -14.52 -14.04 4.71
N PRO A 19 -15.68 -14.65 5.03
CA PRO A 19 -16.91 -14.42 4.27
C PRO A 19 -17.33 -12.94 4.23
N ALA A 20 -17.16 -12.21 5.34
CA ALA A 20 -17.48 -10.80 5.44
C ALA A 20 -16.54 -9.93 4.58
N ILE A 21 -15.23 -10.20 4.63
CA ILE A 21 -14.25 -9.50 3.79
C ILE A 21 -14.54 -9.75 2.31
N MET A 22 -14.82 -11.00 1.93
CA MET A 22 -15.16 -11.36 0.55
C MET A 22 -16.42 -10.64 0.07
N ALA A 23 -17.47 -10.58 0.89
CA ALA A 23 -18.70 -9.88 0.56
C ALA A 23 -18.47 -8.37 0.35
N LEU A 24 -17.72 -7.72 1.23
CA LEU A 24 -17.35 -6.30 1.09
C LEU A 24 -16.55 -6.06 -0.19
N VAL A 25 -15.52 -6.88 -0.44
CA VAL A 25 -14.65 -6.73 -1.62
C VAL A 25 -15.43 -6.93 -2.92
N GLN A 26 -16.33 -7.91 -2.98
CA GLN A 26 -17.16 -8.17 -4.15
C GLN A 26 -18.10 -6.99 -4.49
N ASP A 27 -18.61 -6.28 -3.49
CA ASP A 27 -19.42 -5.07 -3.69
C ASP A 27 -18.57 -3.83 -4.04
N GLY A 28 -17.36 -3.75 -3.49
CA GLY A 28 -16.56 -2.53 -3.50
C GLY A 28 -15.48 -2.43 -4.58
N LEU A 29 -14.97 -3.56 -5.10
CA LEU A 29 -13.84 -3.59 -6.04
C LEU A 29 -14.26 -4.16 -7.40
N SER A 30 -13.61 -3.67 -8.46
CA SER A 30 -13.91 -4.02 -9.85
C SER A 30 -13.36 -5.39 -10.28
N GLU A 31 -12.36 -5.93 -9.58
CA GLU A 31 -11.72 -7.20 -9.93
C GLU A 31 -12.17 -8.34 -8.99
N PRO A 32 -12.64 -9.47 -9.55
CA PRO A 32 -12.98 -10.64 -8.75
C PRO A 32 -11.70 -11.34 -8.27
N TYR A 33 -11.62 -11.63 -6.98
CA TYR A 33 -10.56 -12.45 -6.41
C TYR A 33 -11.08 -13.85 -6.08
N VAL A 34 -10.29 -14.87 -6.43
CA VAL A 34 -10.53 -16.24 -5.97
C VAL A 34 -10.18 -16.37 -4.48
N ILE A 35 -10.85 -17.28 -3.77
CA ILE A 35 -10.67 -17.48 -2.31
C ILE A 35 -9.19 -17.67 -1.90
N TYR A 36 -8.39 -18.32 -2.75
CA TYR A 36 -6.97 -18.56 -2.52
C TYR A 36 -6.16 -17.27 -2.37
N THR A 37 -6.55 -16.20 -3.08
CA THR A 37 -5.89 -14.90 -2.97
C THR A 37 -6.07 -14.32 -1.56
N TYR A 38 -7.29 -14.36 -1.02
CA TYR A 38 -7.55 -13.89 0.34
C TYR A 38 -6.75 -14.70 1.37
N ARG A 39 -6.82 -16.03 1.29
CA ARG A 39 -6.10 -16.93 2.21
C ARG A 39 -4.59 -16.75 2.13
N TYR A 40 -4.03 -16.47 0.96
CA TYR A 40 -2.61 -16.16 0.82
C TYR A 40 -2.22 -14.95 1.67
N PHE A 41 -2.96 -13.83 1.55
CA PHE A 41 -2.68 -12.64 2.35
C PHE A 41 -2.96 -12.86 3.85
N LEU A 42 -4.15 -13.39 4.16
CA LEU A 42 -4.66 -13.47 5.53
C LEU A 42 -4.02 -14.57 6.37
N SER A 43 -3.40 -15.59 5.75
CA SER A 43 -2.64 -16.61 6.51
C SER A 43 -1.25 -16.13 6.92
N SER A 44 -0.59 -15.36 6.06
CA SER A 44 0.81 -14.93 6.27
C SER A 44 0.93 -13.56 6.94
N TRP A 45 -0.03 -12.66 6.69
CA TRP A 45 -0.02 -11.28 7.17
C TRP A 45 -1.34 -10.89 7.84
N SER A 46 -1.97 -11.81 8.58
CA SER A 46 -3.18 -11.57 9.38
C SER A 46 -3.07 -10.33 10.26
N HIS A 47 -1.89 -10.10 10.85
CA HIS A 47 -1.58 -8.98 11.73
C HIS A 47 -1.53 -7.61 11.03
N LEU A 48 -1.51 -7.56 9.69
CA LEU A 48 -1.58 -6.33 8.90
C LEU A 48 -3.00 -6.03 8.39
N ALA A 49 -3.94 -6.95 8.62
CA ALA A 49 -5.32 -6.84 8.17
C ALA A 49 -6.22 -6.36 9.30
N PHE A 50 -7.11 -5.41 8.97
CA PHE A 50 -8.02 -4.79 9.92
C PHE A 50 -9.42 -4.70 9.32
N MET A 51 -10.41 -4.69 10.22
CA MET A 51 -11.83 -4.58 9.89
C MET A 51 -12.48 -3.47 10.68
N ALA A 52 -13.37 -2.73 10.01
CA ALA A 52 -14.24 -1.73 10.60
C ALA A 52 -15.65 -2.31 10.74
N HIS A 53 -16.28 -2.05 11.89
CA HIS A 53 -17.61 -2.54 12.25
C HIS A 53 -18.49 -1.38 12.70
N ASP A 54 -19.76 -1.43 12.32
CA ASP A 54 -20.79 -0.57 12.88
C ASP A 54 -20.94 -0.85 14.38
N PRO A 55 -20.85 0.15 15.28
CA PRO A 55 -21.01 -0.07 16.72
C PRO A 55 -22.41 -0.54 17.12
N GLU A 56 -23.45 -0.21 16.35
CA GLU A 56 -24.83 -0.51 16.71
C GLU A 56 -25.22 -1.94 16.29
N SER A 57 -25.05 -2.28 15.02
CA SER A 57 -25.39 -3.60 14.50
C SER A 57 -24.29 -4.65 14.71
N GLY A 58 -23.03 -4.21 14.89
CA GLY A 58 -21.87 -5.09 14.86
C GLY A 58 -21.48 -5.57 13.47
N GLU A 59 -22.15 -5.09 12.41
CA GLU A 59 -21.89 -5.54 11.04
C GLU A 59 -20.53 -5.05 10.52
N PRO A 60 -19.84 -5.85 9.70
CA PRO A 60 -18.59 -5.45 9.05
C PRO A 60 -18.89 -4.45 7.92
N ILE A 61 -18.33 -3.25 8.03
CA ILE A 61 -18.58 -2.13 7.10
C ILE A 61 -17.36 -1.71 6.29
N GLY A 62 -16.18 -2.25 6.60
CA GLY A 62 -14.96 -2.02 5.85
C GLY A 62 -13.84 -2.97 6.23
N ALA A 63 -12.89 -3.15 5.33
CA ALA A 63 -11.74 -4.00 5.55
C ALA A 63 -10.52 -3.49 4.77
N ILE A 64 -9.35 -3.77 5.31
CA ILE A 64 -8.07 -3.60 4.64
C ILE A 64 -7.27 -4.90 4.74
N VAL A 65 -6.69 -5.33 3.61
CA VAL A 65 -5.84 -6.52 3.51
C VAL A 65 -4.51 -6.12 2.91
N CYS A 66 -3.44 -6.55 3.57
CA CYS A 66 -2.09 -6.11 3.32
C CYS A 66 -1.11 -7.28 3.31
N LYS A 67 0.08 -7.05 2.76
CA LYS A 67 1.27 -7.89 2.98
C LYS A 67 2.49 -7.04 3.29
N GLN A 68 3.55 -7.70 3.74
CA GLN A 68 4.88 -7.13 3.84
C GLN A 68 5.93 -8.15 3.40
N ASP A 69 6.80 -7.77 2.48
CA ASP A 69 7.85 -8.65 1.96
C ASP A 69 9.17 -7.93 1.72
N SER A 70 10.27 -8.69 1.84
CA SER A 70 11.60 -8.19 1.55
C SER A 70 11.77 -7.94 0.06
N HIS A 71 11.87 -6.68 -0.34
CA HIS A 71 12.03 -6.30 -1.74
C HIS A 71 13.50 -6.35 -2.14
N ARG A 72 13.85 -7.36 -2.95
CA ARG A 72 15.22 -7.57 -3.51
C ARG A 72 16.31 -7.64 -2.43
N GLY A 73 15.96 -8.03 -1.20
CA GLY A 73 16.87 -8.13 -0.06
C GLY A 73 17.45 -6.78 0.40
N LYS A 74 16.82 -5.65 0.02
CA LYS A 74 17.34 -4.30 0.29
C LYS A 74 16.41 -3.43 1.13
N ALA A 75 15.10 -3.63 1.03
CA ALA A 75 14.10 -2.86 1.75
C ALA A 75 12.93 -3.75 2.13
N GLU A 76 12.39 -3.58 3.34
CA GLU A 76 11.15 -4.21 3.75
C GLU A 76 9.98 -3.37 3.23
N ARG A 77 9.14 -3.95 2.37
CA ARG A 77 8.10 -3.21 1.67
C ARG A 77 6.72 -3.68 2.10
N GLY A 78 5.93 -2.74 2.60
CA GLY A 78 4.50 -2.91 2.79
C GLY A 78 3.71 -2.78 1.48
N TYR A 79 2.62 -3.54 1.38
CA TYR A 79 1.74 -3.51 0.23
C TYR A 79 0.28 -3.55 0.65
N ILE A 80 -0.51 -2.59 0.19
CA ILE A 80 -1.96 -2.56 0.38
C ILE A 80 -2.59 -3.30 -0.80
N ALA A 81 -3.14 -4.48 -0.54
CA ALA A 81 -3.71 -5.34 -1.57
C ALA A 81 -5.17 -5.02 -1.84
N MET A 82 -5.95 -4.83 -0.77
CA MET A 82 -7.38 -4.57 -0.85
C MET A 82 -7.76 -3.55 0.20
N LEU A 83 -8.54 -2.54 -0.17
CA LEU A 83 -9.16 -1.59 0.74
C LEU A 83 -10.59 -1.37 0.29
N VAL A 84 -11.53 -1.64 1.19
CA VAL A 84 -12.95 -1.51 0.89
C VAL A 84 -13.72 -0.92 2.07
N VAL A 85 -14.66 -0.04 1.76
CA VAL A 85 -15.66 0.50 2.70
C VAL A 85 -17.01 0.42 2.01
N GLY A 86 -18.00 -0.13 2.73
CA GLY A 86 -19.38 -0.24 2.28
C GLY A 86 -19.92 1.12 1.85
N SER A 87 -20.67 1.14 0.75
CA SER A 87 -21.09 2.36 0.06
C SER A 87 -21.80 3.37 0.97
N ALA A 88 -22.68 2.90 1.87
CA ALA A 88 -23.40 3.71 2.85
C ALA A 88 -22.52 4.35 3.95
N TRP A 89 -21.30 3.83 4.13
CA TRP A 89 -20.36 4.23 5.18
C TRP A 89 -19.18 5.06 4.67
N ARG A 90 -19.12 5.32 3.35
CA ARG A 90 -18.07 6.15 2.73
C ARG A 90 -18.16 7.61 3.18
N LYS A 91 -17.07 8.35 2.96
CA LYS A 91 -16.92 9.78 3.32
C LYS A 91 -16.96 10.07 4.84
N ARG A 92 -16.74 9.07 5.69
CA ARG A 92 -16.69 9.20 7.16
C ARG A 92 -15.28 9.04 7.76
N GLY A 93 -14.25 8.97 6.90
CA GLY A 93 -12.86 8.77 7.33
C GLY A 93 -12.44 7.32 7.58
N ILE A 94 -13.35 6.34 7.43
CA ILE A 94 -13.07 4.91 7.71
C ILE A 94 -11.89 4.37 6.91
N ALA A 95 -11.87 4.62 5.60
CA ALA A 95 -10.79 4.15 4.72
C ALA A 95 -9.43 4.74 5.12
N ARG A 96 -9.41 6.00 5.55
CA ARG A 96 -8.21 6.69 6.02
C ARG A 96 -7.67 6.01 7.27
N HIS A 97 -8.54 5.79 8.26
CA HIS A 97 -8.18 5.17 9.52
C HIS A 97 -7.68 3.74 9.35
N LEU A 98 -8.34 2.93 8.50
CA LEU A 98 -7.87 1.58 8.16
C LEU A 98 -6.46 1.59 7.55
N VAL A 99 -6.18 2.53 6.65
CA VAL A 99 -4.85 2.65 6.04
C VAL A 99 -3.80 3.11 7.06
N GLU A 100 -4.14 4.05 7.94
CA GLU A 100 -3.26 4.51 9.02
C GLU A 100 -2.90 3.33 9.96
N LEU A 101 -3.89 2.54 10.40
CA LEU A 101 -3.66 1.33 11.21
C LEU A 101 -2.72 0.32 10.53
N SER A 102 -2.94 0.02 9.24
CA SER A 102 -2.07 -0.90 8.51
C SER A 102 -0.67 -0.34 8.28
N ILE A 103 -0.53 0.97 8.03
CA ILE A 103 0.79 1.62 7.88
C ILE A 103 1.56 1.56 9.19
N ASP A 104 0.91 1.86 10.32
CA ASP A 104 1.54 1.81 11.64
C ASP A 104 1.99 0.38 11.98
N ALA A 105 1.17 -0.64 11.65
CA ALA A 105 1.53 -2.04 11.81
C ALA A 105 2.72 -2.45 10.91
N MET A 106 2.74 -2.03 9.64
CA MET A 106 3.88 -2.26 8.74
C MET A 106 5.15 -1.56 9.24
N ALA A 107 5.04 -0.32 9.70
CA ALA A 107 6.16 0.45 10.24
C ALA A 107 6.74 -0.21 11.50
N ALA A 108 5.88 -0.69 12.40
CA ALA A 108 6.28 -1.44 13.59
C ALA A 108 7.00 -2.75 13.22
N ASN A 109 6.66 -3.35 12.10
CA ASN A 109 7.32 -4.52 11.52
C ASN A 109 8.54 -4.18 10.66
N GLY A 110 9.02 -2.93 10.69
CA GLY A 110 10.25 -2.52 10.03
C GLY A 110 10.11 -2.20 8.54
N ALA A 111 8.90 -2.00 8.02
CA ALA A 111 8.72 -1.57 6.64
C ALA A 111 9.39 -0.20 6.39
N ASP A 112 10.18 -0.14 5.31
CA ASP A 112 10.85 1.07 4.85
C ASP A 112 9.92 1.96 4.01
N GLU A 113 8.92 1.35 3.37
CA GLU A 113 7.98 2.01 2.47
C GLU A 113 6.70 1.19 2.31
N VAL A 114 5.60 1.85 1.93
CA VAL A 114 4.31 1.23 1.62
C VAL A 114 3.91 1.56 0.21
N THR A 115 3.34 0.58 -0.48
CA THR A 115 2.99 0.69 -1.90
C THR A 115 1.63 0.13 -2.22
N LEU A 116 1.03 0.60 -3.31
CA LEU A 116 -0.23 0.10 -3.85
C LEU A 116 -0.43 0.51 -5.32
N GLU A 117 -1.44 -0.07 -5.94
CA GLU A 117 -1.93 0.28 -7.27
C GLU A 117 -3.39 0.71 -7.19
N THR A 118 -3.73 1.74 -7.95
CA THR A 118 -5.12 2.19 -8.13
C THR A 118 -5.36 2.55 -9.59
N GLU A 119 -6.59 2.37 -10.07
CA GLU A 119 -7.01 2.83 -11.41
C GLU A 119 -6.67 4.32 -11.57
N PHE A 120 -6.16 4.68 -12.76
CA PHE A 120 -5.68 6.04 -13.03
C PHE A 120 -6.77 7.12 -12.88
N ASP A 121 -8.04 6.74 -13.04
CA ASP A 121 -9.23 7.59 -12.97
C ASP A 121 -10.00 7.46 -11.64
N ASN A 122 -9.53 6.63 -10.69
CA ASN A 122 -10.12 6.50 -9.36
C ASN A 122 -9.77 7.71 -8.48
N THR A 123 -10.42 8.82 -8.78
CA THR A 123 -10.22 10.14 -8.14
C THR A 123 -10.40 10.09 -6.61
N PRO A 124 -11.40 9.38 -6.05
CA PRO A 124 -11.51 9.24 -4.58
C PRO A 124 -10.31 8.54 -3.94
N ALA A 125 -9.82 7.43 -4.52
CA ALA A 125 -8.65 6.73 -3.98
C ALA A 125 -7.38 7.57 -4.11
N LEU A 126 -7.19 8.24 -5.24
CA LEU A 126 -6.04 9.14 -5.45
C LEU A 126 -6.01 10.28 -4.43
N ALA A 127 -7.16 10.88 -4.13
CA ALA A 127 -7.27 11.93 -3.11
C ALA A 127 -6.97 11.39 -1.71
N LEU A 128 -7.51 10.21 -1.35
CA LEU A 128 -7.25 9.53 -0.08
C LEU A 128 -5.75 9.28 0.13
N TYR A 129 -5.10 8.62 -0.83
CA TYR A 129 -3.70 8.23 -0.69
C TYR A 129 -2.76 9.44 -0.75
N SER A 130 -3.07 10.44 -1.59
CA SER A 130 -2.30 11.69 -1.60
C SER A 130 -2.37 12.41 -0.26
N ALA A 131 -3.55 12.47 0.39
CA ALA A 131 -3.71 13.07 1.72
C ALA A 131 -2.97 12.29 2.82
N LEU A 132 -2.67 11.02 2.61
CA LEU A 132 -1.88 10.15 3.50
C LEU A 132 -0.37 10.19 3.21
N GLY A 133 0.07 11.02 2.26
CA GLY A 133 1.47 11.22 1.90
C GLY A 133 2.03 10.24 0.87
N PHE A 134 1.17 9.50 0.16
CA PHE A 134 1.61 8.72 -0.99
C PHE A 134 1.89 9.62 -2.20
N VAL A 135 2.93 9.29 -2.94
CA VAL A 135 3.30 9.92 -4.21
C VAL A 135 3.21 8.93 -5.36
N ARG A 136 3.00 9.44 -6.58
CA ARG A 136 2.95 8.61 -7.80
C ARG A 136 4.37 8.21 -8.18
N GLU A 137 4.67 6.91 -8.15
CA GLU A 137 5.97 6.38 -8.58
C GLU A 137 6.01 6.21 -10.11
N LYS A 138 5.00 5.56 -10.67
CA LYS A 138 4.92 5.24 -12.11
C LYS A 138 3.49 4.97 -12.55
N ARG A 139 3.27 5.07 -13.86
CA ARG A 139 2.04 4.63 -14.54
C ARG A 139 2.26 3.25 -15.15
N LEU A 140 1.33 2.34 -14.92
CA LEU A 140 1.32 0.97 -15.44
C LEU A 140 0.26 0.90 -16.53
N PHE A 141 0.68 0.66 -17.77
CA PHE A 141 -0.23 0.63 -18.91
C PHE A 141 -1.02 -0.67 -18.97
N ARG A 142 -2.35 -0.59 -19.17
CA ARG A 142 -3.26 -1.74 -19.28
C ARG A 142 -3.06 -2.76 -18.14
N PHE A 143 -2.98 -2.25 -16.91
CA PHE A 143 -2.68 -3.03 -15.72
C PHE A 143 -3.87 -3.88 -15.26
N TYR A 144 -5.08 -3.29 -15.31
CA TYR A 144 -6.31 -3.96 -14.90
C TYR A 144 -6.88 -4.82 -16.05
N MET A 145 -7.67 -5.84 -15.71
CA MET A 145 -8.28 -6.75 -16.70
C MET A 145 -9.17 -6.02 -17.73
N ASN A 146 -9.76 -4.89 -17.34
CA ASN A 146 -10.57 -4.03 -18.20
C ASN A 146 -9.73 -3.17 -19.18
N GLY A 147 -8.40 -3.33 -19.18
CA GLY A 147 -7.48 -2.58 -20.04
C GLY A 147 -7.15 -1.18 -19.52
N LYS A 148 -7.66 -0.77 -18.36
CA LYS A 148 -7.31 0.52 -17.75
C LYS A 148 -5.87 0.52 -17.22
N ASP A 149 -5.29 1.71 -17.25
CA ASP A 149 -4.00 1.97 -16.62
C ASP A 149 -4.14 2.05 -15.10
N ALA A 150 -3.04 1.81 -14.39
CA ALA A 150 -2.93 2.05 -12.96
C ALA A 150 -1.85 3.07 -12.65
N PHE A 151 -1.99 3.78 -11.54
CA PHE A 151 -0.87 4.43 -10.89
C PHE A 151 -0.34 3.52 -9.78
N ARG A 152 0.96 3.28 -9.78
CA ARG A 152 1.70 2.77 -8.63
C ARG A 152 1.97 3.94 -7.70
N LEU A 153 1.48 3.86 -6.48
CA LEU A 153 1.73 4.85 -5.44
C LEU A 153 2.70 4.29 -4.40
N ILE A 154 3.49 5.17 -3.81
CA ILE A 154 4.50 4.85 -2.80
C ILE A 154 4.51 5.88 -1.68
N LYS A 155 4.67 5.43 -0.44
CA LYS A 155 4.91 6.24 0.75
C LYS A 155 6.16 5.73 1.45
N PRO A 156 7.28 6.46 1.41
CA PRO A 156 8.43 6.16 2.26
C PRO A 156 8.06 6.30 3.74
N LEU A 157 8.42 5.31 4.55
CA LEU A 157 8.22 5.31 6.01
C LEU A 157 9.52 5.59 6.76
N ARG A 158 10.63 5.04 6.27
CA ARG A 158 11.94 5.34 6.83
C ARG A 158 12.26 6.80 6.50
N GLN A 159 12.38 7.64 7.52
CA GLN A 159 13.10 8.89 7.35
C GLN A 159 14.50 8.50 6.86
N VAL A 160 14.94 9.08 5.75
CA VAL A 160 16.35 9.07 5.37
C VAL A 160 17.09 9.53 6.63
N LYS A 161 17.84 8.62 7.27
CA LYS A 161 18.80 9.05 8.29
C LYS A 161 19.62 10.11 7.59
N GLN A 162 19.55 11.36 8.06
CA GLN A 162 20.46 12.39 7.57
C GLN A 162 21.85 11.77 7.51
N PRO A 163 22.63 12.01 6.44
CA PRO A 163 23.96 11.43 6.34
C PRO A 163 24.65 11.65 7.68
N ILE A 164 25.06 10.54 8.30
CA ILE A 164 25.89 10.54 9.49
C ILE A 164 26.92 11.65 9.30
N ASN A 165 26.84 12.71 10.11
CA ASN A 165 27.90 13.70 10.23
C ASN A 165 29.11 12.90 10.71
N ASN A 166 29.89 12.40 9.76
CA ASN A 166 31.21 11.92 10.02
C ASN A 166 32.04 13.20 10.17
N PRO A 167 32.58 13.53 11.35
CA PRO A 167 33.46 14.67 11.47
C PRO A 167 34.81 14.27 10.86
N LEU A 168 34.87 14.23 9.53
CA LEU A 168 36.11 14.15 8.78
C LEU A 168 36.30 15.46 8.01
N ASN A 169 37.14 16.26 8.66
CA ASN A 169 38.12 17.17 8.11
C ASN A 169 37.65 18.55 7.61
N ASN A 170 38.21 19.56 8.26
CA ASN A 170 37.94 20.97 8.12
C ASN A 170 38.90 21.62 7.11
N ASP A 171 39.00 21.05 5.91
CA ASP A 171 39.80 21.61 4.82
C ASP A 171 38.86 21.95 3.66
N LYS A 172 38.23 23.14 3.73
CA LYS A 172 37.51 23.70 2.59
C LYS A 172 38.54 24.20 1.57
N GLU A 173 38.76 23.44 0.52
CA GLU A 173 39.40 23.99 -0.70
C GLU A 173 38.48 25.08 -1.30
N PRO A 174 39.03 26.23 -1.75
CA PRO A 174 38.22 27.28 -2.34
C PRO A 174 37.67 26.83 -3.70
N TRP A 175 36.40 27.14 -3.95
CA TRP A 175 35.71 26.87 -5.21
C TRP A 175 36.39 27.61 -6.38
N ASP A 176 36.79 26.85 -7.40
CA ASP A 176 37.55 27.29 -8.58
C ASP A 176 36.69 27.57 -9.83
N GLY A 177 35.36 27.50 -9.69
CA GLY A 177 34.44 27.95 -10.75
C GLY A 177 34.08 26.90 -11.81
N GLU A 178 34.53 25.64 -11.68
CA GLU A 178 34.15 24.56 -12.60
C GLU A 178 33.04 23.66 -12.03
N TRP A 179 31.95 23.52 -12.79
CA TRP A 179 30.94 22.49 -12.54
C TRP A 179 31.48 21.14 -13.00
N ARG A 180 31.83 20.26 -12.06
CA ARG A 180 32.02 18.82 -12.36
C ARG A 180 30.71 18.10 -12.09
N GLU A 181 30.26 17.32 -13.08
CA GLU A 181 29.00 16.58 -13.07
C GLU A 181 28.81 15.81 -11.75
N THR A 182 27.91 16.30 -10.90
CA THR A 182 27.45 15.57 -9.73
C THR A 182 26.75 14.30 -10.23
N GLY A 183 27.28 13.14 -9.84
CA GLY A 183 26.91 11.80 -10.30
C GLY A 183 25.48 11.32 -10.01
N TYR A 184 24.47 12.07 -10.47
CA TYR A 184 23.16 11.53 -10.80
C TYR A 184 23.23 10.92 -12.20
N VAL A 185 23.58 9.64 -12.27
CA VAL A 185 23.32 8.86 -13.47
C VAL A 185 21.82 8.62 -13.52
N PHE A 186 21.10 9.39 -14.35
CA PHE A 186 19.84 8.92 -14.90
C PHE A 186 20.14 7.58 -15.59
N ALA A 187 19.68 6.48 -15.01
CA ALA A 187 19.70 5.21 -15.73
C ALA A 187 18.84 5.41 -17.00
N PRO A 188 19.38 5.16 -18.21
CA PRO A 188 18.59 5.25 -19.43
C PRO A 188 17.40 4.30 -19.29
N LEU A 189 16.23 4.79 -19.75
CA LEU A 189 14.97 4.03 -19.81
C LEU A 189 15.25 2.60 -20.30
N SER A 190 15.18 1.64 -19.38
CA SER A 190 15.30 0.24 -19.74
C SER A 190 14.11 -0.14 -20.62
N PRO A 191 14.33 -0.81 -21.77
CA PRO A 191 13.25 -1.17 -22.67
C PRO A 191 12.33 -2.20 -22.02
N ARG A 192 11.04 -1.83 -21.91
CA ARG A 192 9.83 -2.63 -21.62
C ARG A 192 9.98 -3.78 -20.61
N PRO A 193 9.28 -3.76 -19.45
CA PRO A 193 9.12 -4.98 -18.67
C PRO A 193 8.36 -6.03 -19.50
N ARG A 194 8.93 -7.24 -19.62
CA ARG A 194 8.19 -8.42 -20.08
C ARG A 194 7.02 -8.66 -19.12
N PRO A 195 5.80 -8.96 -19.61
CA PRO A 195 4.72 -9.40 -18.73
C PRO A 195 5.17 -10.65 -17.97
N ALA A 196 4.89 -10.71 -16.67
CA ALA A 196 5.04 -11.93 -15.89
C ALA A 196 4.18 -13.03 -16.52
N PRO A 197 4.63 -14.30 -16.55
CA PRO A 197 3.84 -15.37 -17.13
C PRO A 197 2.55 -15.56 -16.34
N LEU A 198 1.42 -15.38 -17.04
CA LEU A 198 0.13 -15.99 -16.73
C LEU A 198 0.34 -17.51 -16.67
N GLY A 199 0.41 -18.06 -15.47
CA GLY A 199 0.69 -19.49 -15.30
C GLY A 199 0.67 -19.93 -13.86
N LEU A 200 -0.45 -19.72 -13.16
CA LEU A 200 -0.87 -20.54 -12.02
C LEU A 200 -2.41 -20.62 -12.04
N LEU A 201 -2.89 -21.28 -13.10
CA LEU A 201 -4.22 -21.87 -13.19
C LEU A 201 -3.96 -23.37 -13.39
N TYR A 202 -4.46 -24.18 -12.45
CA TYR A 202 -4.53 -25.65 -12.46
C TYR A 202 -3.21 -26.45 -12.44
N ALA A 203 -2.81 -26.87 -11.23
CA ALA A 203 -2.37 -28.23 -10.90
C ALA A 203 -2.61 -28.46 -9.40
#